data_AF-A0A1M5BW31-F1
#
_entry.id   AF-A0A1M5BW31-F1
#
_cell.length_a   1.000
_cell.length_b   1.000
_cell.length_c   1.000
_cell.angle_alpha   90.00
_cell.angle_beta   90.00
_cell.angle_gamma   90.00
#
_symmetry.space_group_name_H-M   'P 1'
#
loop_
_entity.id
_entity.type
_entity.pdbx_description
1 polymer ?
#
loop_
_entity_poly.entity_id
_entity_poly.type
_entity_poly.pdbx_seq_one_letter_code
_entity_poly.pdbx_strand_id
1 'polypeptide(L)'
;MASLYNAKVKSIDAENKIVVLDLDTIHPDAMYFSNNLAFALRLIHDAALGDSPIAKSFDAYCLFDKNWLKDNTKGYISKCELDEVRAPEVTEIMNDGKESYWRGETSHAHATMTIHFTSHWWMKHLNPKSNWKCTAYPADVDFIDRAPIDPSHEGSDFSEDYKNSGGWVLVKSDTLRGAESFWTEEMFIPIYTEKSYRRINKLSGADLNKSTLDALLYKTVFSLGRNGFKNFGVFVPADENRYGIISFSKGGYSGAYYEIADLLTLGASEFNINDSTKAVRFEV
;
A
#
# COMPACT_ATOMS: atom_id res chain seq x y z
N MET A 1 9.21 10.66 -9.53
CA MET A 1 9.91 9.58 -10.24
C MET A 1 9.62 9.72 -11.73
N ALA A 2 10.61 9.47 -12.58
CA ALA A 2 10.43 9.47 -14.04
C ALA A 2 9.68 8.20 -14.48
N SER A 3 8.85 8.30 -15.52
CA SER A 3 8.24 7.14 -16.14
C SER A 3 9.27 6.37 -16.97
N LEU A 4 9.30 5.06 -16.80
CA LEU A 4 10.27 4.14 -17.41
C LEU A 4 9.68 3.42 -18.63
N TYR A 5 8.41 3.04 -18.56
CA TYR A 5 7.72 2.28 -19.60
C TYR A 5 6.42 2.97 -20.04
N ASN A 6 6.02 2.73 -21.27
CA ASN A 6 4.63 2.88 -21.73
C ASN A 6 4.01 1.48 -21.78
N ALA A 7 2.98 1.24 -20.97
CA ALA A 7 2.31 -0.05 -20.85
C ALA A 7 0.92 0.02 -21.48
N LYS A 8 0.61 -0.94 -22.33
CA LYS A 8 -0.66 -1.03 -23.06
C LYS A 8 -1.29 -2.40 -22.86
N VAL A 9 -2.60 -2.46 -22.64
CA VAL A 9 -3.32 -3.73 -22.61
C VAL A 9 -3.46 -4.29 -24.03
N LYS A 10 -2.97 -5.51 -24.23
CA LYS A 10 -3.12 -6.28 -25.46
C LYS A 10 -4.38 -7.15 -25.43
N SER A 11 -4.61 -7.83 -24.32
CA SER A 11 -5.81 -8.62 -24.09
C SER A 11 -6.12 -8.78 -22.59
N ILE A 12 -7.37 -9.08 -22.29
CA ILE A 12 -7.85 -9.40 -20.94
C ILE A 12 -8.69 -10.66 -21.04
N ASP A 13 -8.35 -11.64 -20.21
CA ASP A 13 -9.14 -12.85 -19.97
C ASP A 13 -9.59 -12.83 -18.51
N ALA A 14 -10.79 -12.31 -18.27
CA ALA A 14 -11.33 -12.15 -16.92
C ALA A 14 -11.63 -13.49 -16.24
N GLU A 15 -11.98 -14.52 -17.01
CA GLU A 15 -12.32 -15.85 -16.49
C GLU A 15 -11.08 -16.55 -15.93
N ASN A 16 -9.98 -16.52 -16.69
CA ASN A 16 -8.70 -17.09 -16.27
C ASN A 16 -7.86 -16.14 -15.43
N LYS A 17 -8.34 -14.91 -15.19
CA LYS A 17 -7.68 -13.87 -14.39
C LYS A 17 -6.36 -13.40 -14.99
N ILE A 18 -6.30 -13.27 -16.32
CA ILE A 18 -5.08 -12.98 -17.06
C ILE A 18 -5.20 -11.62 -17.77
N VAL A 19 -4.13 -10.84 -17.72
CA VAL A 19 -3.92 -9.69 -18.62
C VAL A 19 -2.61 -9.88 -19.35
N VAL A 20 -2.64 -9.59 -20.66
CA VAL A 20 -1.43 -9.49 -21.48
C VAL A 20 -1.15 -8.03 -21.75
N LEU A 21 0.06 -7.58 -21.44
CA LEU A 21 0.53 -6.21 -21.64
C LEU A 21 1.62 -6.18 -22.71
N ASP A 22 1.60 -5.14 -23.53
CA ASP A 22 2.73 -4.70 -24.34
C ASP A 22 3.42 -3.55 -23.61
N LEU A 23 4.74 -3.65 -23.45
CA LEU A 23 5.59 -2.70 -22.71
C LEU A 23 6.64 -2.12 -23.66
N ASP A 24 6.64 -0.81 -23.84
CA ASP A 24 7.68 -0.10 -24.59
C ASP A 24 8.54 0.72 -23.63
N THR A 25 9.86 0.68 -23.78
CA THR A 25 10.75 1.54 -23.00
C THR A 25 10.66 2.98 -23.47
N ILE A 26 10.50 3.91 -22.53
CA ILE A 26 10.49 5.35 -22.81
C ILE A 26 11.58 6.10 -22.06
N HIS A 27 12.41 5.40 -21.28
CA HIS A 27 13.52 5.96 -20.52
C HIS A 27 14.79 5.11 -20.68
N PRO A 28 15.99 5.70 -20.80
CA PRO A 28 17.24 4.96 -20.96
C PRO A 28 17.58 4.04 -19.78
N ASP A 29 17.12 4.36 -18.57
CA ASP A 29 17.33 3.48 -17.40
C ASP A 29 16.42 2.24 -17.39
N ALA A 30 15.47 2.15 -18.32
CA ALA A 30 14.45 1.11 -18.39
C ALA A 30 14.82 -0.06 -19.32
N MET A 31 16.11 -0.33 -19.54
CA MET A 31 16.60 -1.26 -20.57
C MET A 31 16.52 -2.74 -20.16
N TYR A 32 15.63 -3.08 -19.23
CA TYR A 32 15.44 -4.43 -18.74
C TYR A 32 13.95 -4.69 -18.51
N PHE A 33 13.51 -5.91 -18.81
CA PHE A 33 12.16 -6.37 -18.48
C PHE A 33 12.28 -7.50 -17.46
N SER A 34 11.28 -7.62 -16.57
CA SER A 34 11.34 -8.62 -15.50
C SER A 34 10.02 -9.35 -15.33
N ASN A 35 10.08 -10.66 -15.17
CA ASN A 35 8.96 -11.51 -14.76
C ASN A 35 8.75 -11.49 -13.23
N ASN A 36 9.40 -10.58 -12.50
CA ASN A 36 9.26 -10.42 -11.07
C ASN A 36 7.83 -9.96 -10.69
N LEU A 37 7.24 -10.55 -9.65
CA LEU A 37 5.86 -10.26 -9.27
C LEU A 37 5.67 -8.81 -8.79
N ALA A 38 6.67 -8.21 -8.14
CA ALA A 38 6.60 -6.82 -7.71
C ALA A 38 6.66 -5.84 -8.89
N PHE A 39 7.40 -6.20 -9.94
CA PHE A 39 7.41 -5.45 -11.20
C PHE A 39 6.02 -5.41 -11.83
N ALA A 40 5.36 -6.57 -11.93
CA ALA A 40 4.00 -6.69 -12.41
C ALA A 40 2.99 -5.93 -11.53
N LEU A 41 3.10 -6.03 -10.20
CA LEU A 41 2.18 -5.36 -9.28
C LEU A 41 2.26 -3.83 -9.42
N ARG A 42 3.46 -3.29 -9.61
CA ARG A 42 3.66 -1.88 -9.92
C ARG A 42 3.05 -1.46 -11.23
N LEU A 43 3.28 -2.24 -12.29
CA LEU A 43 2.69 -1.94 -13.61
C LEU A 43 1.19 -1.76 -13.51
N ILE A 44 0.53 -2.67 -12.79
CA ILE A 44 -0.93 -2.64 -12.65
C ILE A 44 -1.41 -1.54 -11.70
N HIS A 45 -0.69 -1.28 -10.61
CA HIS A 45 -1.04 -0.21 -9.67
C HIS A 45 -0.88 1.18 -10.28
N ASP A 46 0.16 1.42 -11.10
CA ASP A 46 0.34 2.70 -11.81
C ASP A 46 -0.80 2.97 -12.83
N ALA A 47 -1.45 1.91 -13.33
CA ALA A 47 -2.63 2.02 -14.19
C ALA A 47 -3.90 2.39 -13.40
N ALA A 48 -3.88 2.17 -12.09
CA ALA A 48 -5.04 2.19 -11.22
C ALA A 48 -5.32 3.62 -10.74
N LEU A 49 -6.42 4.20 -11.20
CA LEU A 49 -6.86 5.54 -10.80
C LEU A 49 -8.13 5.48 -9.96
N GLY A 50 -8.32 6.50 -9.11
CA GLY A 50 -9.55 6.75 -8.39
C GLY A 50 -10.00 5.56 -7.54
N ASP A 51 -11.20 5.06 -7.82
CA ASP A 51 -11.91 4.10 -6.98
C ASP A 51 -11.61 2.62 -7.27
N SER A 52 -10.61 2.32 -8.10
CA SER A 52 -10.28 0.93 -8.45
C SER A 52 -9.89 0.08 -7.23
N PRO A 53 -10.26 -1.22 -7.20
CA PRO A 53 -9.99 -2.08 -6.05
C PRO A 53 -8.51 -2.10 -5.65
N ILE A 54 -7.60 -2.19 -6.62
CA ILE A 54 -6.17 -2.26 -6.34
C ILE A 54 -5.63 -0.94 -5.76
N ALA A 55 -6.08 0.22 -6.25
CA ALA A 55 -5.67 1.53 -5.74
C ALA A 55 -6.16 1.82 -4.31
N LYS A 56 -7.31 1.22 -3.93
CA LYS A 56 -7.85 1.27 -2.56
C LYS A 56 -7.14 0.32 -1.61
N SER A 57 -6.61 -0.80 -2.11
CA SER A 57 -6.09 -1.86 -1.26
C SER A 57 -4.78 -1.50 -0.55
N PHE A 58 -3.92 -0.71 -1.18
CA PHE A 58 -2.68 -0.23 -0.60
C PHE A 58 -2.18 1.05 -1.30
N ASP A 59 -1.31 1.78 -0.62
CA ASP A 59 -0.69 2.98 -1.14
C ASP A 59 0.53 2.71 -2.01
N ALA A 60 0.83 3.64 -2.92
CA ALA A 60 1.98 3.53 -3.81
C ALA A 60 3.30 3.31 -3.05
N TYR A 61 3.46 3.86 -1.84
CA TYR A 61 4.68 3.68 -1.03
C TYR A 61 4.89 2.22 -0.57
N CYS A 62 3.83 1.40 -0.51
CA CYS A 62 3.95 -0.03 -0.17
C CYS A 62 4.76 -0.78 -1.23
N LEU A 63 4.67 -0.36 -2.48
CA LEU A 63 5.43 -0.94 -3.60
C LEU A 63 6.94 -0.69 -3.48
N PHE A 64 7.36 0.23 -2.61
CA PHE A 64 8.76 0.54 -2.33
C PHE A 64 9.28 -0.19 -1.08
N ASP A 65 8.42 -0.88 -0.32
CA ASP A 65 8.86 -1.72 0.79
C ASP A 65 9.28 -3.10 0.31
N LYS A 66 10.46 -3.55 0.75
CA LYS A 66 10.82 -4.95 0.51
C LYS A 66 10.01 -5.91 1.37
N ASN A 67 9.73 -5.58 2.64
CA ASN A 67 8.99 -6.44 3.54
C ASN A 67 7.52 -6.55 3.11
N TRP A 68 6.89 -5.41 2.80
CA TRP A 68 5.51 -5.43 2.31
C TRP A 68 5.39 -6.23 1.00
N LEU A 69 6.29 -6.02 0.04
CA LEU A 69 6.27 -6.78 -1.21
C LEU A 69 6.47 -8.28 -0.96
N LYS A 70 7.46 -8.63 -0.13
CA LYS A 70 7.73 -10.02 0.27
C LYS A 70 6.49 -10.73 0.79
N ASP A 71 5.73 -10.06 1.65
CA ASP A 71 4.62 -10.65 2.39
C ASP A 71 3.27 -10.56 1.66
N ASN A 72 3.10 -9.65 0.70
CA ASN A 72 1.77 -9.33 0.15
C ASN A 72 1.64 -9.57 -1.35
N THR A 73 2.71 -9.50 -2.14
CA THR A 73 2.61 -9.50 -3.62
C THR A 73 1.92 -10.76 -4.17
N LYS A 74 2.22 -11.95 -3.64
CA LYS A 74 1.57 -13.21 -4.05
C LYS A 74 0.07 -13.27 -3.75
N GLY A 75 -0.44 -12.38 -2.89
CA GLY A 75 -1.87 -12.21 -2.65
C GLY A 75 -2.61 -11.50 -3.79
N TYR A 76 -1.90 -10.75 -4.64
CA TYR A 76 -2.48 -10.01 -5.78
C TYR A 76 -2.16 -10.66 -7.13
N ILE A 77 -0.91 -11.11 -7.30
CA ILE A 77 -0.39 -11.67 -8.54
C ILE A 77 0.16 -13.06 -8.24
N SER A 78 -0.43 -14.08 -8.86
CA SER A 78 -0.01 -15.48 -8.68
C SER A 78 1.19 -15.83 -9.55
N LYS A 79 1.29 -15.22 -10.75
CA LYS A 79 2.33 -15.53 -11.72
C LYS A 79 2.55 -14.34 -12.67
N CYS A 80 3.78 -14.18 -13.13
CA CYS A 80 4.15 -13.21 -14.15
C CYS A 80 5.10 -13.89 -15.14
N GLU A 81 4.88 -13.70 -16.44
CA GLU A 81 5.63 -14.31 -17.53
C GLU A 81 6.06 -13.24 -18.52
N LEU A 82 7.30 -13.34 -19.01
CA LEU A 82 7.78 -12.56 -20.14
C LEU A 82 7.73 -13.45 -21.37
N ASP A 83 6.84 -13.13 -22.30
CA ASP A 83 6.58 -13.96 -23.48
C ASP A 83 7.47 -13.57 -24.65
N GLU A 84 7.66 -12.27 -24.85
CA GLU A 84 8.52 -11.71 -25.89
C GLU A 84 9.35 -10.59 -25.29
N VAL A 85 10.66 -10.59 -25.56
CA VAL A 85 11.56 -9.50 -25.19
C VAL A 85 12.39 -9.14 -26.41
N ARG A 86 12.23 -7.92 -26.89
CA ARG A 86 13.11 -7.29 -27.87
C ARG A 86 13.94 -6.27 -27.10
N ALA A 87 15.21 -6.57 -26.87
CA ALA A 87 16.15 -5.57 -26.43
C ALA A 87 16.76 -4.89 -27.67
N PRO A 88 17.04 -3.58 -27.65
CA PRO A 88 17.77 -2.95 -28.75
C PRO A 88 19.14 -3.61 -28.85
N GLU A 89 19.62 -3.77 -30.08
CA GLU A 89 21.03 -4.12 -30.30
C GLU A 89 21.88 -3.01 -29.67
N VAL A 90 22.76 -3.41 -28.77
CA VAL A 90 23.73 -2.48 -28.19
C VAL A 90 24.68 -2.06 -29.30
N THR A 91 24.58 -0.82 -29.74
CA THR A 91 25.40 -0.31 -30.85
C THR A 91 26.73 0.25 -30.34
N GLU A 92 26.75 1.00 -29.23
CA GLU A 92 28.00 1.56 -28.67
C GLU A 92 27.95 1.70 -27.13
N ILE A 93 29.09 1.43 -26.48
CA ILE A 93 29.37 1.86 -25.10
C ILE A 93 30.12 3.19 -25.19
N MET A 94 29.55 4.26 -24.64
CA MET A 94 30.22 5.56 -24.53
C MET A 94 30.71 5.81 -23.10
N ASN A 95 31.79 6.57 -22.96
CA ASN A 95 32.34 6.99 -21.68
C ASN A 95 32.63 8.50 -21.75
N ASP A 96 32.02 9.28 -20.85
CA ASP A 96 32.18 10.75 -20.80
C ASP A 96 33.31 11.21 -19.85
N GLY A 97 34.11 10.26 -19.35
CA GLY A 97 35.17 10.49 -18.37
C GLY A 97 34.70 10.40 -16.91
N LYS A 98 33.40 10.26 -16.64
CA LYS A 98 32.84 9.99 -15.30
C LYS A 98 32.12 8.65 -15.24
N GLU A 99 31.32 8.34 -16.24
CA GLU A 99 30.51 7.12 -16.29
C GLU A 99 30.52 6.50 -17.69
N SER A 100 30.43 5.16 -17.74
CA SER A 100 30.18 4.44 -18.98
C SER A 100 28.67 4.21 -19.12
N TYR A 101 28.09 4.61 -20.24
CA TYR A 101 26.67 4.44 -20.52
C TYR A 101 26.45 3.79 -21.89
N TRP A 102 25.39 2.99 -21.97
CA TRP A 102 24.99 2.32 -23.20
C TRP A 102 24.19 3.29 -24.07
N ARG A 103 24.59 3.44 -25.33
CA ARG A 103 23.74 4.08 -26.34
C ARG A 103 23.06 2.96 -27.14
N GLY A 104 21.83 2.67 -26.78
CA GLY A 104 20.90 1.89 -27.60
C GLY A 104 19.77 2.80 -28.05
N GLU A 105 19.12 2.50 -29.17
CA GLU A 105 17.85 3.12 -29.50
C GLU A 105 16.81 2.68 -28.46
N THR A 106 16.63 3.48 -27.40
CA THR A 106 15.59 3.25 -26.37
C THR A 106 14.20 3.13 -26.99
N SER A 107 14.03 3.64 -28.21
CA SER A 107 12.83 3.54 -29.02
C SER A 107 12.47 2.13 -29.47
N HIS A 108 13.30 1.11 -29.23
CA HIS A 108 13.07 -0.24 -29.77
C HIS A 108 13.02 -1.35 -28.71
N ALA A 109 13.27 -1.05 -27.44
CA ALA A 109 13.10 -2.06 -26.40
C ALA A 109 11.61 -2.28 -26.12
N HIS A 110 11.18 -3.52 -26.28
CA HIS A 110 9.79 -3.92 -26.15
C HIS A 110 9.69 -5.26 -25.42
N ALA A 111 8.62 -5.46 -24.65
CA ALA A 111 8.26 -6.77 -24.17
C ALA A 111 6.75 -7.00 -24.16
N THR A 112 6.35 -8.24 -24.43
CA THR A 112 5.01 -8.73 -24.09
C THR A 112 5.09 -9.49 -22.77
N MET A 113 4.22 -9.14 -21.84
CA MET A 113 4.19 -9.73 -20.50
C MET A 113 2.78 -10.21 -20.16
N THR A 114 2.68 -11.44 -19.65
CA THR A 114 1.44 -12.04 -19.17
C THR A 114 1.41 -12.03 -17.66
N ILE A 115 0.38 -11.40 -17.08
CA ILE A 115 0.16 -11.30 -15.64
C ILE A 115 -1.06 -12.13 -15.25
N HIS A 116 -0.87 -13.04 -14.31
CA HIS A 116 -1.93 -13.83 -13.70
C HIS A 116 -2.28 -13.26 -12.34
N PHE A 117 -3.53 -12.85 -12.18
CA PHE A 117 -4.07 -12.32 -10.95
C PHE A 117 -4.66 -13.43 -10.08
N THR A 118 -4.64 -13.21 -8.77
CA THR A 118 -5.31 -14.09 -7.82
C THR A 118 -6.84 -13.95 -7.88
N SER A 119 -7.34 -12.77 -8.26
CA SER A 119 -8.77 -12.45 -8.43
C SER A 119 -9.00 -11.56 -9.66
N HIS A 120 -10.10 -11.79 -10.39
CA HIS A 120 -10.42 -11.00 -11.59
C HIS A 120 -10.75 -9.54 -11.28
N TRP A 121 -11.12 -9.26 -10.03
CA TRP A 121 -11.46 -7.92 -9.57
C TRP A 121 -10.27 -6.97 -9.57
N TRP A 122 -9.04 -7.48 -9.46
CA TRP A 122 -7.82 -6.68 -9.54
C TRP A 122 -7.57 -6.08 -10.93
N MET A 123 -8.28 -6.56 -11.95
CA MET A 123 -8.18 -6.09 -13.33
C MET A 123 -9.30 -5.12 -13.71
N LYS A 124 -10.20 -4.76 -12.79
CA LYS A 124 -11.42 -3.99 -13.10
C LYS A 124 -11.17 -2.60 -13.68
N HIS A 125 -10.03 -1.99 -13.40
CA HIS A 125 -9.64 -0.69 -13.97
C HIS A 125 -9.05 -0.80 -15.38
N LEU A 126 -8.77 -2.02 -15.83
CA LEU A 126 -8.17 -2.28 -17.13
C LEU A 126 -9.24 -2.54 -18.18
N ASN A 127 -8.97 -2.07 -19.40
CA ASN A 127 -9.74 -2.42 -20.58
C ASN A 127 -8.78 -2.54 -21.79
N PRO A 128 -9.19 -3.13 -22.92
CA PRO A 128 -8.33 -3.30 -24.09
C PRO A 128 -7.78 -2.01 -24.72
N LYS A 129 -8.27 -0.83 -24.33
CA LYS A 129 -7.76 0.47 -24.76
C LYS A 129 -6.89 1.15 -23.71
N SER A 130 -6.72 0.56 -22.53
CA SER A 130 -5.89 1.11 -21.46
C SER A 130 -4.44 1.22 -21.91
N ASN A 131 -3.88 2.42 -21.72
CA ASN A 131 -2.48 2.73 -21.95
C ASN A 131 -2.03 3.73 -20.88
N TRP A 132 -0.90 3.50 -20.24
CA TRP A 132 -0.37 4.38 -19.20
C TRP A 132 1.14 4.37 -19.17
N LYS A 133 1.71 5.42 -18.56
CA LYS A 133 3.12 5.48 -18.26
C LYS A 133 3.38 4.89 -16.87
N CYS A 134 4.44 4.10 -16.74
CA CYS A 134 4.72 3.35 -15.53
C CYS A 134 6.15 3.58 -15.03
N THR A 135 6.33 3.50 -13.71
CA THR A 135 7.58 3.62 -12.96
C THR A 135 8.12 2.28 -12.44
N ALA A 136 7.64 1.16 -13.00
CA ALA A 136 7.90 -0.18 -12.48
C ALA A 136 9.40 -0.54 -12.43
N TYR A 137 9.79 -1.18 -11.33
CA TYR A 137 11.10 -1.79 -11.17
C TYR A 137 10.95 -3.06 -10.32
N PRO A 138 11.76 -4.10 -10.58
CA PRO A 138 11.69 -5.36 -9.86
C PRO A 138 12.16 -5.17 -8.42
N ALA A 139 11.67 -6.02 -7.52
CA ALA A 139 12.17 -6.09 -6.16
C ALA A 139 12.93 -7.40 -5.95
N ASP A 140 14.15 -7.27 -5.45
CA ASP A 140 14.98 -8.40 -5.03
C ASP A 140 14.53 -8.85 -3.63
N VAL A 141 13.50 -9.71 -3.61
CA VAL A 141 12.87 -10.28 -2.41
C VAL A 141 12.37 -11.71 -2.68
N ASP A 142 12.48 -12.57 -1.68
CA ASP A 142 11.92 -13.93 -1.71
C ASP A 142 10.45 -13.92 -1.30
N PHE A 143 9.54 -13.86 -2.28
CA PHE A 143 8.10 -13.78 -2.03
C PHE A 143 7.57 -14.98 -1.23
N ILE A 144 6.94 -14.69 -0.09
CA ILE A 144 6.29 -15.68 0.75
C ILE A 144 4.93 -16.05 0.17
N ASP A 145 4.60 -17.35 0.21
CA ASP A 145 3.30 -17.84 -0.23
C ASP A 145 2.15 -17.22 0.58
N ARG A 146 1.18 -16.69 -0.16
CA ARG A 146 0.02 -16.02 0.40
C ARG A 146 -1.25 -16.51 -0.27
N ALA A 147 -2.32 -16.64 0.52
CA ALA A 147 -3.64 -16.90 -0.01
C ALA A 147 -4.06 -15.74 -0.93
N PRO A 148 -4.81 -16.01 -2.01
CA PRO A 148 -5.46 -14.99 -2.82
C PRO A 148 -6.18 -13.94 -1.96
N ILE A 149 -5.89 -12.65 -2.19
CA ILE A 149 -6.70 -11.56 -1.65
C ILE A 149 -7.85 -11.37 -2.64
N ASP A 150 -9.09 -11.55 -2.19
CA ASP A 150 -10.27 -11.37 -3.04
C ASP A 150 -11.05 -10.11 -2.65
N PRO A 151 -11.13 -9.09 -3.51
CA PRO A 151 -11.88 -7.88 -3.22
C PRO A 151 -13.34 -7.96 -3.68
N SER A 152 -13.82 -9.14 -4.06
CA SER A 152 -15.20 -9.36 -4.55
C SER A 152 -16.27 -9.12 -3.49
N HIS A 153 -15.90 -9.25 -2.21
CA HIS A 153 -16.80 -9.06 -1.09
C HIS A 153 -16.61 -7.64 -0.53
N GLU A 154 -17.36 -6.69 -1.06
CA GLU A 154 -17.62 -5.43 -0.33
C GLU A 154 -18.39 -5.69 0.99
N GLY A 155 -18.98 -6.90 1.15
CA GLY A 155 -19.33 -7.50 2.44
C GLY A 155 -18.08 -7.94 3.20
N SER A 156 -17.29 -6.96 3.60
CA SER A 156 -15.97 -7.15 4.17
C SER A 156 -16.09 -7.41 5.67
N ASP A 157 -15.61 -8.57 6.11
CA ASP A 157 -15.34 -8.82 7.52
C ASP A 157 -14.18 -7.90 7.92
N PHE A 158 -14.50 -6.90 8.72
CA PHE A 158 -13.50 -6.06 9.37
C PHE A 158 -13.47 -6.46 10.85
N SER A 159 -12.30 -6.31 11.46
CA SER A 159 -12.11 -6.62 12.87
C SER A 159 -11.62 -5.42 13.64
N GLU A 160 -12.20 -5.27 14.83
CA GLU A 160 -11.63 -4.51 15.93
C GLU A 160 -10.67 -5.34 16.79
N ASP A 161 -10.43 -6.61 16.44
CA ASP A 161 -9.51 -7.47 17.17
C ASP A 161 -8.06 -7.12 16.82
N TYR A 162 -7.51 -6.16 17.57
CA TYR A 162 -6.11 -5.73 17.47
C TYR A 162 -5.12 -6.89 17.53
N LYS A 163 -5.45 -7.97 18.27
CA LYS A 163 -4.56 -9.11 18.48
C LYS A 163 -4.60 -10.10 17.32
N ASN A 164 -5.79 -10.38 16.77
CA ASN A 164 -5.96 -11.47 15.81
C ASN A 164 -6.23 -11.01 14.37
N SER A 165 -6.37 -9.72 14.11
CA SER A 165 -6.69 -9.22 12.76
C SER A 165 -5.48 -9.12 11.82
N GLY A 166 -4.25 -9.12 12.35
CA GLY A 166 -3.03 -8.89 11.57
C GLY A 166 -2.84 -7.44 11.09
N GLY A 167 -3.75 -6.52 11.44
CA GLY A 167 -3.67 -5.11 11.07
C GLY A 167 -2.81 -4.26 12.00
N TRP A 168 -2.43 -4.79 13.16
CA TRP A 168 -1.66 -4.08 14.15
C TRP A 168 -0.53 -4.95 14.68
N VAL A 169 0.53 -4.30 15.16
CA VAL A 169 1.62 -4.95 15.87
C VAL A 169 1.69 -4.40 17.28
N LEU A 170 1.85 -5.30 18.24
CA LEU A 170 2.07 -4.94 19.63
C LEU A 170 3.54 -4.52 19.79
N VAL A 171 3.76 -3.32 20.31
CA VAL A 171 5.10 -2.79 20.60
C VAL A 171 5.16 -2.31 22.03
N LYS A 172 6.34 -2.38 22.63
CA LYS A 172 6.59 -1.71 23.91
C LYS A 172 6.66 -0.21 23.69
N SER A 173 5.91 0.57 24.46
CA SER A 173 5.85 2.02 24.27
C SER A 173 7.20 2.70 24.45
N ASP A 174 8.07 2.19 25.31
CA ASP A 174 9.44 2.69 25.52
C ASP A 174 10.33 2.64 24.26
N THR A 175 9.99 1.78 23.28
CA THR A 175 10.66 1.73 21.98
C THR A 175 10.25 2.86 21.04
N LEU A 176 9.15 3.55 21.36
CA LEU A 176 8.65 4.70 20.62
C LEU A 176 9.29 5.97 21.18
N ARG A 177 10.00 6.69 20.33
CA ARG A 177 10.64 7.96 20.72
C ARG A 177 9.54 8.94 21.18
N GLY A 178 9.76 9.59 22.32
CA GLY A 178 8.78 10.52 22.91
C GLY A 178 7.61 9.84 23.64
N ALA A 179 7.69 8.55 23.95
CA ALA A 179 6.73 7.92 24.85
C ALA A 179 6.72 8.62 26.21
N GLU A 180 5.55 9.12 26.60
CA GLU A 180 5.37 9.82 27.85
C GLU A 180 4.95 8.85 28.96
N SER A 181 5.13 9.24 30.22
CA SER A 181 4.89 8.37 31.38
C SER A 181 3.45 7.86 31.51
N PHE A 182 2.50 8.45 30.79
CA PHE A 182 1.10 8.04 30.79
C PHE A 182 0.78 7.01 29.69
N TRP A 183 1.70 6.67 28.79
CA TRP A 183 1.47 5.64 27.77
C TRP A 183 1.40 4.26 28.43
N THR A 184 0.59 3.36 27.89
CA THR A 184 0.58 1.96 28.36
C THR A 184 1.91 1.29 28.03
N GLU A 185 2.34 0.32 28.83
CA GLU A 185 3.61 -0.40 28.62
C GLU A 185 3.70 -1.02 27.22
N GLU A 186 2.59 -1.57 26.74
CA GLU A 186 2.46 -2.08 25.39
C GLU A 186 1.29 -1.40 24.66
N MET A 187 1.46 -1.17 23.36
CA MET A 187 0.45 -0.56 22.51
C MET A 187 0.40 -1.24 21.15
N PHE A 188 -0.80 -1.33 20.59
CA PHE A 188 -0.98 -1.77 19.22
C PHE A 188 -0.85 -0.58 18.26
N ILE A 189 0.11 -0.65 17.35
CA ILE A 189 0.31 0.36 16.30
C ILE A 189 -0.16 -0.20 14.95
N PRO A 190 -0.80 0.63 14.09
CA PRO A 190 -1.18 0.20 12.75
C PRO A 190 0.07 -0.04 11.90
N ILE A 191 0.14 -1.19 11.22
CA ILE A 191 1.29 -1.55 10.36
C ILE A 191 1.10 -1.12 8.90
N TYR A 192 -0.14 -0.83 8.50
CA TYR A 192 -0.50 -0.37 7.16
C TYR A 192 -0.97 1.08 7.19
N THR A 193 -1.19 1.71 6.04
CA THR A 193 -1.79 3.05 6.01
C THR A 193 -3.28 3.02 6.27
N GLU A 194 -3.81 4.23 6.52
CA GLU A 194 -5.23 4.54 6.68
C GLU A 194 -6.16 3.88 5.65
N LYS A 195 -5.68 3.60 4.42
CA LYS A 195 -6.46 2.91 3.38
C LYS A 195 -6.83 1.46 3.72
N SER A 196 -6.02 0.79 4.54
CA SER A 196 -6.27 -0.60 4.95
C SER A 196 -7.24 -0.69 6.13
N TYR A 197 -7.73 0.45 6.63
CA TYR A 197 -8.66 0.54 7.75
C TYR A 197 -9.91 1.30 7.33
N ARG A 198 -11.00 1.10 8.08
CA ARG A 198 -12.20 1.94 7.95
C ARG A 198 -12.64 2.47 9.31
N ARG A 199 -13.38 3.57 9.28
CA ARG A 199 -13.96 4.16 10.48
C ARG A 199 -15.27 3.45 10.83
N ILE A 200 -15.35 2.93 12.05
CA ILE A 200 -16.46 2.11 12.55
C ILE A 200 -17.60 2.98 13.06
N ASN A 201 -17.24 3.98 13.86
CA ASN A 201 -18.15 4.92 14.48
C ASN A 201 -17.73 6.34 14.10
N LYS A 202 -18.71 7.22 13.94
CA LYS A 202 -18.47 8.64 13.69
C LYS A 202 -19.02 9.43 14.86
N LEU A 203 -18.15 9.83 15.76
CA LEU A 203 -18.46 10.79 16.82
C LEU A 203 -18.43 12.21 16.24
N SER A 204 -19.41 13.02 16.61
CA SER A 204 -19.49 14.43 16.24
C SER A 204 -20.35 15.23 17.22
N GLY A 205 -20.21 16.56 17.25
CA GLY A 205 -21.06 17.42 18.07
C GLY A 205 -20.99 17.04 19.56
N ALA A 206 -22.15 16.76 20.17
CA ALA A 206 -22.26 16.41 21.58
C ALA A 206 -21.59 15.06 21.95
N ASP A 207 -21.37 14.18 20.97
CA ASP A 207 -20.70 12.89 21.18
C ASP A 207 -19.19 13.05 21.43
N LEU A 208 -18.63 14.18 21.00
CA LEU A 208 -17.25 14.58 21.28
C LEU A 208 -17.20 15.18 22.69
N ASN A 209 -17.15 14.31 23.69
CA ASN A 209 -16.97 14.67 25.08
C ASN A 209 -15.88 13.79 25.71
N LYS A 210 -15.37 14.21 26.87
CA LYS A 210 -14.27 13.55 27.57
C LYS A 210 -14.51 12.05 27.77
N SER A 211 -15.70 11.67 28.24
CA SER A 211 -16.02 10.26 28.48
C SER A 211 -15.92 9.39 27.22
N THR A 212 -16.37 9.88 26.07
CA THR A 212 -16.31 9.12 24.82
C THR A 212 -14.88 9.04 24.28
N LEU A 213 -14.10 10.12 24.43
CA LEU A 213 -12.70 10.18 24.01
C LEU A 213 -11.82 9.26 24.89
N ASP A 214 -12.04 9.26 26.20
CA ASP A 214 -11.32 8.39 27.14
C ASP A 214 -11.52 6.90 26.79
N ALA A 215 -12.70 6.52 26.32
CA ALA A 215 -12.99 5.15 25.85
C ALA A 215 -12.28 4.75 24.54
N LEU A 216 -11.71 5.72 23.82
CA LEU A 216 -10.96 5.54 22.58
C LEU A 216 -9.44 5.61 22.78
N LEU A 217 -8.96 5.91 24.00
CA LEU A 217 -7.53 5.97 24.28
C LEU A 217 -6.84 4.65 23.91
N TYR A 218 -5.66 4.78 23.33
CA TYR A 218 -4.79 3.72 22.81
C TYR A 218 -5.38 2.91 21.65
N LYS A 219 -6.54 3.29 21.12
CA LYS A 219 -7.09 2.74 19.89
C LYS A 219 -6.58 3.51 18.69
N THR A 220 -6.51 2.84 17.55
CA THR A 220 -6.31 3.50 16.27
C THR A 220 -7.61 4.20 15.86
N VAL A 221 -7.50 5.47 15.46
CA VAL A 221 -8.64 6.35 15.16
C VAL A 221 -8.43 7.13 13.88
N PHE A 222 -9.54 7.52 13.27
CA PHE A 222 -9.62 8.57 12.25
C PHE A 222 -10.14 9.86 12.87
N SER A 223 -9.48 10.99 12.60
CA SER A 223 -9.99 12.31 12.98
C SER A 223 -10.08 13.27 11.82
N LEU A 224 -10.99 14.22 11.96
CA LEU A 224 -11.08 15.43 11.15
C LEU A 224 -11.16 16.61 12.09
N GLY A 225 -10.17 17.49 12.05
CA GLY A 225 -10.20 18.77 12.76
C GLY A 225 -11.13 19.77 12.08
N ARG A 226 -11.62 20.77 12.82
CA ARG A 226 -12.41 21.89 12.28
C ARG A 226 -11.64 22.75 11.29
N ASN A 227 -10.32 22.73 11.36
CA ASN A 227 -9.40 23.33 10.39
C ASN A 227 -9.26 22.50 9.10
N GLY A 228 -9.93 21.36 8.97
CA GLY A 228 -9.93 20.52 7.78
C GLY A 228 -8.82 19.47 7.72
N PHE A 229 -7.90 19.44 8.69
CA PHE A 229 -6.84 18.43 8.72
C PHE A 229 -7.40 17.05 9.11
N LYS A 230 -7.00 16.03 8.35
CA LYS A 230 -7.35 14.62 8.58
C LYS A 230 -6.14 13.90 9.17
N ASN A 231 -6.38 13.03 10.15
CA ASN A 231 -5.32 12.21 10.71
C ASN A 231 -5.81 10.79 10.95
N PHE A 232 -4.86 9.87 10.93
CA PHE A 232 -5.04 8.46 11.20
C PHE A 232 -3.86 7.97 12.05
N GLY A 233 -4.13 7.34 13.19
CA GLY A 233 -3.09 6.90 14.09
C GLY A 233 -3.63 6.48 15.46
N VAL A 234 -2.73 6.22 16.40
CA VAL A 234 -3.10 5.83 17.78
C VAL A 234 -3.52 7.06 18.56
N PHE A 235 -4.70 7.02 19.17
CA PHE A 235 -5.21 8.07 20.03
C PHE A 235 -4.55 7.98 21.41
N VAL A 236 -3.96 9.06 21.89
CA VAL A 236 -3.23 9.10 23.16
C VAL A 236 -3.64 10.32 23.97
N PRO A 237 -3.49 10.29 25.31
CA PRO A 237 -3.53 11.52 26.09
C PRO A 237 -2.35 12.42 25.66
N ALA A 238 -2.45 13.72 25.87
CA ALA A 238 -1.30 14.63 25.73
C ALA A 238 -1.10 15.44 27.02
N ASP A 239 -2.15 16.09 27.50
CA ASP A 239 -2.18 16.80 28.77
C ASP A 239 -3.61 16.78 29.35
N GLU A 240 -3.89 17.51 30.45
CA GLU A 240 -5.16 17.45 31.18
C GLU A 240 -6.42 17.68 30.31
N ASN A 241 -6.28 18.39 29.18
CA ASN A 241 -7.41 18.73 28.30
C ASN A 241 -7.13 18.49 26.81
N ARG A 242 -5.97 17.93 26.44
CA ARG A 242 -5.60 17.68 25.05
C ARG A 242 -5.34 16.21 24.79
N TYR A 243 -5.65 15.84 23.56
CA TYR A 243 -5.46 14.49 23.04
C TYR A 243 -4.56 14.55 21.82
N GLY A 244 -3.72 13.54 21.68
CA GLY A 244 -2.85 13.33 20.53
C GLY A 244 -3.36 12.22 19.63
N ILE A 245 -3.09 12.35 18.33
CA ILE A 245 -3.13 11.24 17.39
C ILE A 245 -1.72 11.07 16.88
N ILE A 246 -1.13 9.93 17.21
CA ILE A 246 0.22 9.57 16.78
C ILE A 246 0.10 8.72 15.52
N SER A 247 0.40 9.34 14.39
CA SER A 247 0.46 8.68 13.09
C SER A 247 1.83 8.00 12.94
N PHE A 248 1.84 6.74 12.54
CA PHE A 248 3.06 5.99 12.28
C PHE A 248 3.30 5.90 10.77
N SER A 249 4.52 6.21 10.35
CA SER A 249 4.98 6.08 8.97
C SER A 249 6.35 5.42 8.95
N LYS A 250 6.78 4.92 7.80
CA LYS A 250 8.11 4.27 7.66
C LYS A 250 9.29 5.18 8.00
N GLY A 251 9.11 6.51 7.93
CA GLY A 251 10.15 7.49 8.24
C GLY A 251 10.16 7.95 9.71
N GLY A 252 9.24 7.46 10.54
CA GLY A 252 9.03 7.92 11.91
C GLY A 252 7.57 8.16 12.23
N TYR A 253 7.32 8.79 13.36
CA TYR A 253 5.97 9.12 13.83
C TYR A 253 5.74 10.64 13.76
N SER A 254 4.49 11.03 13.59
CA SER A 254 4.06 12.42 13.71
C SER A 254 2.87 12.50 14.65
N GLY A 255 2.89 13.45 15.58
CA GLY A 255 1.77 13.71 16.48
C GLY A 255 0.95 14.91 16.02
N ALA A 256 -0.37 14.75 16.02
CA ALA A 256 -1.31 15.84 15.86
C ALA A 256 -2.16 15.98 17.12
N TYR A 257 -2.18 17.17 17.73
CA TYR A 257 -2.73 17.38 19.07
C TYR A 257 -3.90 18.36 19.04
N TYR A 258 -4.96 18.02 19.75
CA TYR A 258 -6.25 18.70 19.68
C TYR A 258 -6.85 18.89 21.07
N GLU A 259 -7.53 20.02 21.27
CA GLU A 259 -8.60 20.08 22.27
C GLU A 259 -9.89 19.47 21.69
N ILE A 260 -10.82 19.08 22.55
CA ILE A 260 -12.13 18.54 22.12
C ILE A 260 -12.84 19.52 21.17
N ALA A 261 -12.74 20.82 21.46
CA ALA A 261 -13.35 21.88 20.66
C ALA A 261 -12.83 21.93 19.21
N ASP A 262 -11.58 21.49 18.98
CA ASP A 262 -10.94 21.50 17.67
C ASP A 262 -11.37 20.34 16.78
N LEU A 263 -11.97 19.30 17.36
CA LEU A 263 -12.41 18.11 16.63
C LEU A 263 -13.77 18.36 15.96
N LEU A 264 -13.84 18.07 14.66
CA LEU A 264 -15.10 18.03 13.92
C LEU A 264 -15.69 16.61 13.96
N THR A 265 -14.87 15.60 13.70
CA THR A 265 -15.25 14.19 13.84
C THR A 265 -14.11 13.33 14.35
N LEU A 266 -14.42 12.29 15.11
CA LEU A 266 -13.48 11.27 15.57
C LEU A 266 -14.14 9.88 15.44
N GLY A 267 -13.36 8.83 15.27
CA GLY A 267 -13.88 7.47 15.26
C GLY A 267 -12.80 6.41 15.34
N ALA A 268 -13.08 5.31 16.02
CA ALA A 268 -12.25 4.12 16.03
C ALA A 268 -12.10 3.54 14.61
N SER A 269 -10.98 2.86 14.39
CA SER A 269 -10.72 2.12 13.17
C SER A 269 -10.87 0.62 13.38
N GLU A 270 -11.43 -0.06 12.38
CA GLU A 270 -11.33 -1.51 12.21
C GLU A 270 -10.43 -1.82 11.03
N PHE A 271 -9.74 -2.95 11.09
CA PHE A 271 -8.84 -3.41 10.06
C PHE A 271 -9.57 -4.34 9.10
N ASN A 272 -9.29 -4.17 7.81
CA ASN A 272 -9.85 -5.03 6.79
C ASN A 272 -9.21 -6.42 6.93
N ILE A 273 -9.99 -7.42 7.37
CA ILE A 273 -9.41 -8.73 7.67
C ILE A 273 -8.85 -9.35 6.41
N ASN A 274 -9.48 -9.20 5.24
CA ASN A 274 -9.09 -9.69 3.90
C ASN A 274 -8.57 -11.15 3.77
N ASP A 275 -8.37 -11.85 4.89
CA ASP A 275 -7.89 -13.21 5.09
C ASP A 275 -7.97 -13.54 6.60
N SER A 276 -9.08 -14.12 7.04
CA SER A 276 -9.30 -14.53 8.45
C SER A 276 -8.40 -15.68 8.91
N THR A 277 -7.57 -16.24 8.03
CA THR A 277 -6.69 -17.37 8.32
C THR A 277 -5.25 -16.97 8.61
N LYS A 278 -4.87 -15.70 8.41
CA LYS A 278 -3.50 -15.19 8.58
C LYS A 278 -3.37 -14.09 9.63
N ALA A 279 -4.08 -14.26 10.74
CA ALA A 279 -3.71 -13.64 12.01
C ALA A 279 -2.24 -14.01 12.32
N VAL A 280 -1.30 -13.09 12.06
CA VAL A 280 0.09 -13.30 12.45
C VAL A 280 0.13 -13.27 13.98
N ARG A 281 0.13 -14.46 14.60
CA ARG A 281 0.50 -14.60 15.99
C ARG A 281 2.02 -14.47 16.06
N PHE A 282 2.50 -13.32 16.50
CA PHE A 282 3.85 -13.22 17.01
C PHE A 282 3.86 -13.98 18.34
N GLU A 283 4.54 -15.12 18.38
CA GLU A 283 4.84 -15.78 19.64
C GLU A 283 5.80 -14.88 20.45
N VAL A 284 5.49 -14.75 21.74
CA VAL A 284 6.26 -13.97 22.73
C VAL A 284 7.65 -14.56 22.92
#